data_AF-A0A151SVL6-F1
#
_entry.id   AF-A0A151SVL6-F1
#
_cell.length_a   1.000
_cell.length_b   1.000
_cell.length_c   1.000
_cell.angle_alpha   90.00
_cell.angle_beta   90.00
_cell.angle_gamma   90.00
#
_symmetry.space_group_name_H-M   'P 1'
#
loop_
_entity.id
_entity.type
_entity.pdbx_description
1 polymer ?
#
loop_
_entity_poly.entity_id
_entity_poly.type
_entity_poly.pdbx_seq_one_letter_code
_entity_poly.pdbx_strand_id
1 'polypeptide(L)'
;MASCTTYYEILGICASASNDGIKAAYRRLARACHPDMVPVDRKATSSREFMKINVAYCTLSDPEKRASYDKGLFLRQRSLKTMSKISSYTGRNWETDQCW
;
A
#
# COMPACT_ATOMS: atom_id res chain seq x y z
N MET A 1 -0.59 6.02 -12.75
CA MET A 1 -0.31 4.66 -12.21
C MET A 1 -0.88 4.60 -10.81
N ALA A 2 -1.86 3.73 -10.55
CA ALA A 2 -2.40 3.56 -9.20
C ALA A 2 -1.40 2.77 -8.35
N SER A 3 -0.40 3.46 -7.80
CA SER A 3 0.32 2.97 -6.65
C SER A 3 -0.71 2.78 -5.54
N CYS A 4 -1.04 1.54 -5.21
CA CYS A 4 -1.84 1.25 -4.02
C CYS A 4 -1.04 1.71 -2.82
N THR A 5 -1.22 2.99 -2.45
CA THR A 5 -0.44 3.65 -1.42
C THR A 5 -0.61 2.87 -0.14
N THR A 6 0.46 2.23 0.32
CA THR A 6 0.38 1.40 1.51
C THR A 6 0.21 2.30 2.75
N TYR A 7 -0.35 1.78 3.84
CA TYR A 7 -0.44 2.56 5.08
C TYR A 7 0.94 2.99 5.60
N TYR A 8 1.97 2.20 5.29
CA TYR A 8 3.37 2.52 5.57
C TYR A 8 3.86 3.73 4.77
N GLU A 9 3.53 3.82 3.48
CA GLU A 9 3.84 4.97 2.63
C GLU A 9 3.10 6.24 3.07
N ILE A 10 1.84 6.13 3.49
CA ILE A 10 1.05 7.27 4.00
C ILE A 10 1.71 7.87 5.26
N LEU A 11 2.23 7.02 6.13
CA LEU A 11 2.96 7.46 7.33
C LEU A 11 4.43 7.81 7.04
N GLY A 12 4.94 7.51 5.84
CA GLY A 12 6.33 7.74 5.46
C GLY A 12 7.32 6.88 6.27
N ILE A 13 6.93 5.65 6.60
CA ILE A 13 7.73 4.70 7.40
C ILE A 13 7.95 3.39 6.63
N CYS A 14 8.99 2.65 7.00
CA CYS A 14 9.21 1.30 6.48
C CYS A 14 8.22 0.29 7.09
N ALA A 15 7.91 -0.78 6.35
CA ALA A 15 7.10 -1.89 6.86
C ALA A 15 7.73 -2.61 8.07
N SER A 16 9.04 -2.46 8.26
CA SER A 16 9.80 -2.95 9.42
C SER A 16 9.74 -2.02 10.65
N ALA A 17 9.03 -0.89 10.58
CA ALA A 17 8.96 0.05 11.69
C ALA A 17 8.26 -0.55 12.92
N SER A 18 8.82 -0.25 14.10
CA SER A 18 8.25 -0.60 15.40
C SER A 18 7.00 0.25 15.71
N ASN A 19 6.18 -0.21 16.67
CA ASN A 19 5.00 0.53 17.12
C ASN A 19 5.33 1.95 17.60
N ASP A 20 6.48 2.15 18.23
CA ASP A 20 6.92 3.48 18.66
C ASP A 20 7.28 4.36 17.48
N GLY A 21 7.87 3.80 16.42
CA GLY A 21 8.12 4.51 15.16
C GLY A 21 6.82 4.94 14.48
N ILE A 22 5.80 4.08 14.48
CA ILE A 22 4.46 4.39 13.94
C ILE A 22 3.83 5.56 14.72
N LYS A 23 3.86 5.50 16.05
CA LYS A 23 3.35 6.59 16.92
C LYS A 23 4.13 7.89 16.69
N ALA A 24 5.45 7.83 16.57
CA ALA A 24 6.27 9.00 16.33
C ALA A 24 5.96 9.67 14.97
N ALA A 25 5.81 8.87 13.92
CA ALA A 25 5.43 9.35 12.59
C ALA A 25 4.05 10.04 12.60
N TYR A 26 3.06 9.40 13.23
CA TYR A 26 1.72 9.98 13.40
C TYR A 26 1.76 11.35 14.09
N ARG A 27 2.47 11.47 15.22
CA ARG A 27 2.60 12.76 15.93
C ARG A 27 3.22 13.84 15.06
N ARG A 28 4.22 13.49 14.25
CA ARG A 28 4.90 14.43 13.34
C ARG A 28 3.95 14.94 12.24
N LEU A 29 3.19 14.02 11.64
CA LEU A 29 2.25 14.35 10.57
C LEU A 29 1.02 15.10 11.09
N ALA A 30 0.51 14.75 12.28
CA ALA A 30 -0.60 15.46 12.91
C ALA A 30 -0.28 16.94 13.15
N ARG A 31 0.95 17.27 13.56
CA ARG A 31 1.39 18.67 13.68
C ARG A 31 1.45 19.37 12.32
N ALA A 32 1.93 18.68 11.29
CA ALA A 32 2.00 19.25 9.94
C ALA A 32 0.62 19.53 9.34
N CYS A 33 -0.41 18.78 9.72
CA CYS A 33 -1.80 18.98 9.28
C CYS A 33 -2.62 19.91 10.18
N HIS A 34 -2.04 20.47 11.26
CA HIS A 34 -2.76 21.31 12.20
C HIS A 34 -3.21 22.64 11.54
N PRO A 35 -4.45 23.11 11.75
CA PRO A 35 -4.99 24.30 11.09
C PRO A 35 -4.19 25.59 11.36
N ASP A 36 -3.43 25.66 12.45
CA ASP A 36 -2.55 26.79 12.76
C ASP A 36 -1.27 26.82 11.90
N MET A 37 -0.81 25.66 11.39
CA MET A 37 0.40 25.59 10.56
C MET A 37 0.08 25.60 9.06
N VAL A 38 -1.19 25.43 8.70
CA VAL A 38 -1.63 25.23 7.31
C VAL A 38 -2.32 26.51 6.78
N PRO A 39 -1.88 27.05 5.63
CA PRO A 39 -2.56 28.18 4.97
C PRO A 39 -4.03 27.86 4.65
N VAL A 40 -4.90 28.86 4.68
CA VAL A 40 -6.36 28.70 4.45
C VAL A 40 -6.67 27.93 3.17
N ASP A 41 -5.93 28.18 2.09
CA ASP A 41 -6.14 27.53 0.78
C ASP A 41 -5.82 26.03 0.79
N ARG A 42 -5.05 25.55 1.77
CA ARG A 42 -4.61 24.15 1.91
C ARG A 42 -5.30 23.42 3.07
N LYS A 43 -6.28 24.04 3.73
CA LYS A 43 -7.03 23.40 4.83
C LYS A 43 -7.80 22.16 4.35
N ALA A 44 -8.48 22.25 3.21
CA ALA A 44 -9.24 21.15 2.65
C ALA A 44 -8.35 19.94 2.29
N THR A 45 -7.21 20.19 1.65
CA THR A 45 -6.22 19.15 1.35
C THR A 45 -5.61 18.55 2.61
N SER A 46 -5.29 19.37 3.61
CA SER A 46 -4.68 18.88 4.87
C SER A 46 -5.64 18.04 5.69
N SER A 47 -6.95 18.36 5.69
CA SER A 47 -7.97 17.53 6.33
C SER A 47 -8.05 16.14 5.68
N ARG A 48 -8.02 16.08 4.34
CA ARG A 48 -8.04 14.81 3.61
C ARG A 48 -6.79 13.97 3.88
N GLU A 49 -5.62 14.59 3.91
CA GLU A 49 -4.36 13.91 4.24
C GLU A 49 -4.38 13.42 5.71
N PHE A 50 -4.86 14.24 6.64
CA PHE A 50 -5.00 13.86 8.04
C PHE A 50 -5.91 12.64 8.22
N MET A 51 -7.03 12.59 7.48
CA MET A 51 -7.93 11.44 7.48
C MET A 51 -7.20 10.15 7.06
N LYS A 52 -6.39 10.21 6.00
CA LYS A 52 -5.58 9.07 5.53
C LYS A 52 -4.55 8.64 6.57
N ILE A 53 -3.85 9.60 7.17
CA ILE A 53 -2.86 9.38 8.24
C ILE A 53 -3.53 8.69 9.44
N ASN A 54 -4.71 9.14 9.82
CA ASN A 54 -5.46 8.58 10.94
C ASN A 54 -5.89 7.13 10.67
N VAL A 55 -6.43 6.85 9.47
CA VAL A 55 -6.82 5.48 9.08
C VAL A 55 -5.60 4.55 9.05
N ALA A 56 -4.48 5.02 8.49
CA ALA A 56 -3.22 4.26 8.48
C ALA A 56 -2.74 3.96 9.90
N TYR A 57 -2.73 4.95 10.79
CA TYR A 57 -2.35 4.77 12.19
C TYR A 57 -3.28 3.82 12.93
N CYS A 58 -4.61 3.95 12.81
CA CYS A 58 -5.57 3.06 13.46
C CYS A 58 -5.43 1.60 13.04
N THR A 59 -4.93 1.34 11.83
CA THR A 59 -4.70 -0.02 11.33
C THR A 59 -3.33 -0.55 11.76
N LEU A 60 -2.28 0.27 11.71
CA LEU A 60 -0.91 -0.16 11.99
C LEU A 60 -0.54 -0.15 13.47
N SER A 61 -1.23 0.65 14.30
CA SER A 61 -1.01 0.72 15.75
C SER A 61 -1.51 -0.51 16.51
N ASP A 62 -2.49 -1.22 15.94
CA ASP A 62 -3.05 -2.44 16.49
C ASP A 62 -2.35 -3.66 15.83
N PRO A 63 -1.66 -4.51 16.60
CA PRO A 63 -0.93 -5.64 16.06
C PRO A 63 -1.82 -6.65 15.31
N GLU A 64 -3.08 -6.84 15.73
CA GLU A 64 -3.99 -7.79 15.08
C GLU A 64 -4.45 -7.27 13.70
N LYS A 65 -4.78 -5.98 13.63
CA LYS A 65 -5.17 -5.31 12.38
C LYS A 65 -4.00 -5.21 11.42
N ARG A 66 -2.80 -4.91 11.93
CA ARG A 66 -1.56 -4.90 11.15
C ARG A 66 -1.27 -6.26 10.55
N ALA A 67 -1.35 -7.33 11.35
CA ALA A 67 -1.13 -8.69 10.85
C ALA A 67 -2.15 -9.08 9.76
N SER A 68 -3.42 -8.69 9.92
CA SER A 68 -4.46 -8.92 8.92
C SER A 68 -4.21 -8.14 7.62
N TYR A 69 -3.79 -6.88 7.74
CA TYR A 69 -3.40 -6.04 6.60
C TYR A 69 -2.20 -6.62 5.85
N ASP A 70 -1.15 -7.00 6.58
CA ASP A 70 0.08 -7.57 6.01
C ASP A 70 -0.22 -8.90 5.29
N LYS A 71 -1.06 -9.77 5.86
CA LYS A 71 -1.55 -11.00 5.20
C LYS A 71 -2.24 -10.70 3.86
N GLY A 72 -3.09 -9.66 3.81
CA GLY A 72 -3.76 -9.21 2.60
C GLY A 72 -2.78 -8.71 1.52
N LEU A 73 -1.71 -8.03 1.93
CA LEU A 73 -0.65 -7.59 1.02
C LEU A 73 0.08 -8.77 0.36
N PHE A 74 0.40 -9.83 1.13
CA PHE A 74 1.03 -11.03 0.59
C PHE A 74 0.15 -11.76 -0.43
N LEU A 75 -1.16 -11.87 -0.17
CA LEU A 75 -2.12 -12.52 -1.08
C LEU A 75 -2.25 -11.76 -2.41
N ARG A 76 -2.29 -10.42 -2.35
CA ARG A 76 -2.28 -9.57 -3.55
C ARG A 76 -1.03 -9.78 -4.40
N GLN A 77 0.13 -9.94 -3.76
CA GLN A 77 1.39 -10.18 -4.44
C GLN A 77 1.48 -11.60 -5.05
N ARG A 78 0.80 -12.58 -4.45
CA ARG A 78 0.81 -13.99 -4.87
C ARG A 78 0.00 -14.25 -6.15
N SER A 79 -1.11 -13.54 -6.34
CA SER A 79 -1.96 -13.64 -7.55
C SER A 79 -1.22 -13.26 -8.85
N LEU A 80 -0.32 -12.27 -8.77
CA LEU A 80 0.43 -11.78 -9.95
C LEU A 80 1.56 -12.72 -10.39
N LYS A 81 2.07 -13.57 -9.49
CA LYS A 81 3.16 -14.51 -9.80
C LYS A 81 2.69 -15.76 -10.53
N THR A 82 1.46 -16.22 -10.28
CA THR A 82 0.91 -17.41 -10.93
C THR A 82 0.47 -17.17 -12.37
N MET A 83 0.13 -15.94 -12.76
CA MET A 83 -0.25 -15.61 -14.15
C MET A 83 0.95 -15.32 -15.06
N SER A 84 2.07 -14.81 -14.51
CA SER A 84 3.29 -14.55 -15.30
C SER A 84 4.02 -15.82 -15.77
N LYS A 85 3.73 -16.99 -15.17
CA LYS A 85 4.37 -18.26 -15.54
C LYS A 85 3.59 -19.08 -16.59
N ILE A 86 2.35 -18.69 -16.89
CA ILE A 86 1.50 -19.36 -17.90
C ILE A 86 1.69 -18.76 -19.31
N SER A 87 2.19 -17.52 -19.42
CA SER A 87 2.38 -16.83 -20.70
C SER A 87 3.60 -17.28 -21.52
N SER A 88 4.43 -18.21 -21.02
CA SER A 88 5.63 -18.67 -21.74
C SER A 88 5.46 -20.02 -22.46
N TYR A 89 4.23 -20.55 -22.56
CA TYR A 89 3.91 -21.81 -23.26
C TYR A 89 2.89 -21.61 -24.38
N THR A 90 3.05 -20.60 -25.23
CA THR A 90 2.41 -20.56 -26.55
C THR A 90 3.44 -20.17 -27.61
N GLY A 91 4.41 -21.05 -27.81
CA GLY A 91 5.37 -20.95 -28.89
C GLY A 91 5.50 -22.29 -29.62
N ARG A 92 4.97 -22.32 -30.86
CA ARG A 92 5.18 -23.31 -31.94
C ARG A 92 4.40 -24.62 -31.77
N ASN A 93 3.77 -25.24 -32.77
CA ASN A 93 4.09 -25.30 -34.20
C ASN A 93 2.83 -25.74 -34.98
N TRP A 94 2.46 -25.10 -36.09
CA TRP A 94 1.31 -25.50 -36.95
C TRP A 94 1.74 -26.39 -38.13
N GLU A 95 2.82 -27.15 -37.98
CA GLU A 95 3.42 -27.92 -39.07
C GLU A 95 3.26 -29.42 -38.82
N THR A 96 2.16 -29.98 -39.34
CA THR A 96 2.17 -31.32 -39.95
C THR A 96 1.08 -31.38 -41.02
N ASP A 97 1.40 -30.88 -42.22
CA ASP A 97 0.97 -31.48 -43.48
C ASP A 97 1.60 -32.88 -43.59
N GLN A 98 1.06 -33.84 -42.84
CA GLN A 98 1.43 -35.25 -42.97
C GLN A 98 0.17 -36.11 -42.89
N CYS A 99 -0.35 -36.39 -44.10
CA CYS A 99 -0.93 -37.65 -44.53
C CYS A 99 -2.12 -38.22 -43.73
N TRP A 100 -3.30 -38.22 -44.34
CA TRP A 100 -3.81 -39.33 -45.17
C TRP A 100 -4.69 -38.75 -46.29
#